data_AF-A0A956EZ93-F1
#
_entry.id   AF-A0A956EZ93-F1
#
_cell.length_a   1.000
_cell.length_b   1.000
_cell.length_c   1.000
_cell.angle_alpha   90.00
_cell.angle_beta   90.00
_cell.angle_gamma   90.00
#
_symmetry.space_group_name_H-M   'P 1'
#
loop_
_entity.id
_entity.type
_entity.pdbx_description
1 polymer ?
#
loop_
_entity_poly.entity_id
_entity_poly.type
_entity_poly.pdbx_seq_one_letter_code
_entity_poly.pdbx_strand_id
1 'polypeptide(L)'
;MKQLKPVAQVPLARCHHSRLAQGELAALDACECGTLHLHLGAITVRLNEEALNELVGTLGYALAQLRARESQISRAETLRNLC
;
A
#
# COMPACT_ATOMS: atom_id res chain seq x y z
N MET A 1 11.88 41.62 -17.70
CA MET A 1 12.53 40.30 -17.60
C MET A 1 12.63 39.95 -16.11
N LYS A 2 11.74 39.11 -15.58
CA LYS A 2 11.71 38.77 -14.14
C LYS A 2 12.72 37.64 -13.89
N GLN A 3 13.75 37.91 -13.09
CA GLN A 3 14.71 36.90 -12.67
C GLN A 3 13.99 35.85 -11.80
N LEU A 4 14.06 34.59 -12.22
CA LEU A 4 13.67 33.45 -11.40
C LEU A 4 14.72 33.29 -10.29
N LYS A 5 14.28 33.41 -9.03
CA LYS A 5 15.12 33.10 -7.87
C LYS A 5 15.54 31.62 -7.93
N PRO A 6 16.80 31.27 -7.61
CA PRO A 6 17.21 29.88 -7.54
C PRO A 6 16.37 29.17 -6.48
N VAL A 7 15.77 28.04 -6.88
CA VAL A 7 15.15 27.10 -5.94
C VAL A 7 16.24 26.67 -4.98
N ALA A 8 16.11 27.06 -3.72
CA ALA A 8 17.03 26.64 -2.67
C ALA A 8 17.11 25.11 -2.70
N GLN A 9 18.30 24.59 -3.04
CA GLN A 9 18.58 23.17 -2.99
C GLN A 9 18.49 22.76 -1.52
N VAL A 10 17.39 22.10 -1.13
CA VAL A 10 17.31 21.42 0.17
C VAL A 10 18.49 20.45 0.19
N PRO A 11 19.37 20.50 1.20
CA PRO A 11 20.46 19.54 1.30
C PRO A 11 19.86 18.14 1.20
N LEU A 12 20.45 17.27 0.39
CA LEU A 12 20.13 15.83 0.39
C LEU A 12 20.55 15.25 1.74
N ALA A 13 19.86 15.64 2.81
CA ALA A 13 19.89 14.95 4.08
C ALA A 13 19.54 13.51 3.73
N ARG A 14 20.49 12.61 3.99
CA ARG A 14 20.33 11.18 3.73
C ARG A 14 19.04 10.76 4.42
N CYS A 15 17.97 10.57 3.65
CA CYS A 15 16.68 10.11 4.16
C CYS A 15 16.99 8.76 4.81
N HIS A 16 17.03 8.72 6.14
CA HIS A 16 17.25 7.46 6.84
C HIS A 16 15.94 6.69 6.81
N HIS A 17 16.00 5.47 6.28
CA HIS A 17 14.84 4.58 6.21
C HIS A 17 14.90 3.59 7.37
N SER A 18 13.80 3.43 8.09
CA SER A 18 13.62 2.38 9.10
C SER A 18 12.55 1.39 8.66
N ARG A 19 12.85 0.10 8.75
CA ARG A 19 11.90 -0.98 8.44
C ARG A 19 10.83 -1.03 9.52
N LEU A 20 9.58 -0.78 9.13
CA LEU A 20 8.42 -0.91 10.01
C LEU A 20 7.81 -2.31 9.95
N ALA A 21 7.73 -2.89 8.75
CA ALA A 21 7.14 -4.21 8.54
C ALA A 21 7.77 -4.96 7.38
N GLN A 22 7.80 -6.29 7.48
CA GLN A 22 8.26 -7.21 6.44
C GLN A 22 7.31 -8.42 6.38
N GLY A 23 6.88 -8.77 5.17
CA GLY A 23 6.28 -10.06 4.84
C GLY A 23 6.98 -10.67 3.62
N GLU A 24 6.48 -11.79 3.13
CA GLU A 24 7.09 -12.50 2.00
C GLU A 24 7.04 -11.70 0.69
N LEU A 25 5.93 -10.99 0.45
CA LEU A 25 5.69 -10.25 -0.80
C LEU A 25 6.00 -8.75 -0.69
N ALA A 26 5.90 -8.19 0.52
CA ALA A 26 5.88 -6.77 0.74
C ALA A 26 6.72 -6.35 1.95
N ALA A 27 7.22 -5.12 1.90
CA ALA A 27 7.85 -4.47 3.03
C ALA A 27 7.44 -3.01 3.14
N LEU A 28 7.47 -2.47 4.34
CA LEU A 28 7.16 -1.07 4.60
C LEU A 28 8.32 -0.42 5.35
N ASP A 29 8.90 0.61 4.75
CA ASP A 29 9.91 1.46 5.35
C ASP A 29 9.33 2.85 5.65
N ALA A 30 9.73 3.45 6.77
CA ALA A 30 9.47 4.86 7.05
C ALA A 30 10.72 5.68 6.82
N CYS A 31 10.61 6.81 6.11
CA CYS A 31 11.63 7.83 6.15
C CYS A 31 11.33 8.88 7.23
N GLU A 32 12.37 9.40 7.86
CA GLU A 32 12.34 10.58 8.75
C GLU A 32 11.67 11.82 8.13
N CYS A 33 11.56 11.92 6.80
CA CYS A 33 10.83 13.00 6.13
C CYS A 33 9.30 12.85 6.17
N GLY A 34 8.78 11.77 6.79
CA GLY A 34 7.36 11.48 6.88
C GLY A 34 6.78 10.72 5.68
N THR A 35 7.61 10.37 4.68
CA THR A 35 7.19 9.50 3.58
C THR A 35 7.35 8.03 3.99
N LEU A 36 6.34 7.23 3.69
CA LEU A 36 6.33 5.78 3.80
C LEU A 36 6.63 5.16 2.43
N HIS A 37 7.45 4.11 2.43
CA HIS A 37 7.88 3.39 1.24
C HIS A 37 7.35 1.97 1.32
N LEU A 38 6.31 1.69 0.53
CA LEU A 38 5.75 0.36 0.37
C LEU A 38 6.47 -0.35 -0.79
N HIS A 39 7.23 -1.38 -0.46
CA HIS A 39 7.92 -2.24 -1.42
C HIS A 39 7.07 -3.45 -1.74
N LEU A 40 6.87 -3.72 -3.03
CA LEU A 40 6.18 -4.88 -3.60
C LEU A 40 7.12 -5.51 -4.63
N GLY A 41 8.02 -6.38 -4.19
CA GLY A 41 9.13 -6.88 -5.00
C GLY A 41 9.99 -5.72 -5.55
N ALA A 42 10.05 -5.60 -6.87
CA ALA A 42 10.81 -4.54 -7.55
C ALA A 42 10.11 -3.17 -7.58
N ILE A 43 8.84 -3.10 -7.17
CA ILE A 43 8.04 -1.86 -7.20
C ILE A 43 8.12 -1.21 -5.82
N THR A 44 8.33 0.11 -5.80
CA THR A 44 8.24 0.90 -4.56
C THR A 44 7.24 2.04 -4.76
N VAL A 45 6.25 2.12 -3.88
CA VAL A 45 5.25 3.18 -3.84
C VAL A 45 5.55 4.08 -2.65
N ARG A 46 5.56 5.39 -2.88
CA ARG A 46 5.74 6.40 -1.84
C ARG A 46 4.39 6.94 -1.42
N LEU A 47 4.09 6.84 -0.14
CA LEU A 47 2.80 7.20 0.45
C LEU A 47 3.03 8.08 1.67
N ASN A 48 2.06 8.91 2.02
CA ASN A 48 1.96 9.42 3.39
C ASN A 48 1.12 8.44 4.22
N GLU A 49 1.01 8.70 5.53
CA GLU A 49 0.25 7.84 6.45
C GLU A 49 -1.24 7.74 6.08
N GLU A 50 -1.86 8.86 5.70
CA GLU A 50 -3.27 8.90 5.31
C GLU A 50 -3.56 8.00 4.08
N ALA A 51 -2.74 8.11 3.04
CA ALA A 51 -2.87 7.30 1.84
C ALA A 51 -2.61 5.81 2.11
N LEU A 52 -1.68 5.48 3.02
CA LEU A 52 -1.46 4.09 3.43
C LEU A 52 -2.70 3.53 4.15
N ASN A 53 -3.30 4.30 5.05
CA ASN A 53 -4.50 3.89 5.78
C ASN A 53 -5.68 3.64 4.82
N GLU A 54 -5.90 4.54 3.85
CA GLU A 54 -6.92 4.37 2.82
C GLU A 54 -6.67 3.14 1.93
N LEU A 55 -5.41 2.92 1.53
CA LEU A 55 -5.01 1.75 0.75
C LEU A 55 -5.30 0.45 1.50
N VAL A 56 -4.94 0.37 2.78
CA VAL A 56 -5.20 -0.80 3.62
C VAL A 56 -6.70 -1.06 3.74
N GLY A 57 -7.50 -0.03 3.98
CA GLY A 57 -8.96 -0.14 4.02
C GLY A 57 -9.54 -0.67 2.71
N THR A 58 -9.09 -0.14 1.58
CA THR A 58 -9.51 -0.56 0.24
C THR A 58 -9.17 -2.03 -0.05
N LEU A 59 -7.92 -2.44 0.25
CA LEU A 59 -7.49 -3.83 0.05
C LEU A 59 -8.24 -4.80 0.97
N GLY A 60 -8.45 -4.42 2.23
CA GLY A 60 -9.22 -5.22 3.19
C GLY A 60 -10.67 -5.42 2.75
N TYR A 61 -11.32 -4.35 2.28
CA TYR A 61 -12.67 -4.42 1.73
C TYR A 61 -12.76 -5.31 0.48
N ALA A 62 -11.81 -5.18 -0.45
CA ALA A 62 -11.75 -6.02 -1.64
C ALA A 62 -11.60 -7.51 -1.27
N LEU A 63 -10.71 -7.83 -0.32
CA LEU A 63 -10.51 -9.20 0.15
C LEU A 63 -11.77 -9.78 0.81
N ALA A 64 -12.48 -8.98 1.61
CA ALA A 64 -13.75 -9.40 2.22
C ALA A 64 -14.81 -9.73 1.15
N GLN A 65 -14.91 -8.91 0.10
CA GLN A 65 -15.83 -9.17 -1.01
C GLN A 65 -15.49 -10.45 -1.78
N LEU A 66 -14.21 -10.72 -2.02
CA LEU A 66 -13.77 -11.96 -2.70
C LEU A 66 -14.20 -13.20 -1.90
N ARG A 67 -13.94 -13.21 -0.59
CA ARG A 67 -14.33 -14.33 0.29
C ARG A 67 -15.85 -14.52 0.37
N ALA A 68 -16.60 -13.42 0.38
CA ALA A 68 -18.06 -13.48 0.36
C ALA A 68 -18.59 -14.15 -0.92
N ARG A 69 -17.97 -13.87 -2.07
CA ARG A 69 -18.33 -14.51 -3.36
C ARG A 69 -18.01 -16.01 -3.36
N GLU A 70 -16.84 -16.42 -2.90
CA GLU A 70 -16.45 -17.83 -2.80
C GLU A 70 -17.44 -18.63 -1.94
N SER A 71 -17.85 -18.06 -0.80
CA SER A 71 -18.82 -18.68 0.11
C SER A 71 -20.20 -18.89 -0.55
N GLN A 72 -20.62 -17.96 -1.42
CA GLN A 72 -21.88 -18.07 -2.15
C GLN A 72 -21.81 -19.13 -3.26
N ILE A 73 -20.68 -19.22 -3.97
CA ILE A 73 -20.46 -20.21 -5.03
C ILE A 73 -20.50 -21.63 -4.43
N SER A 74 -19.77 -21.86 -3.33
CA SER A 74 -19.74 -23.15 -2.64
C SER A 74 -21.13 -23.60 -2.15
N ARG A 75 -21.95 -22.67 -1.66
CA ARG A 75 -23.35 -22.95 -1.25
C ARG A 75 -24.24 -23.28 -2.45
N ALA A 76 -24.10 -22.55 -3.56
CA ALA A 76 -24.89 -22.79 -4.77
C ALA A 76 -24.54 -24.12 -5.46
N GLU A 77 -23.31 -24.59 -5.36
CA GLU A 77 -22.91 -25.94 -5.82
C GLU A 77 -23.43 -27.03 -4.89
N THR A 78 -23.35 -26.84 -3.58
CA THR A 78 -23.89 -27.80 -2.61
C THR A 78 -25.39 -28.00 -2.82
N LEU A 79 -26.16 -26.91 -3.04
CA LEU A 79 -27.60 -26.99 -3.30
C LEU A 79 -27.93 -27.67 -4.63
N ARG A 80 -27.07 -27.54 -5.66
CA ARG A 80 -27.25 -28.24 -6.94
C ARG A 80 -27.00 -29.74 -6.85
N ASN A 81 -26.12 -30.19 -5.95
CA ASN A 81 -25.84 -31.61 -5.74
C ASN A 81 -26.86 -32.31 -4.82
N LEU A 82 -27.83 -31.56 -4.29
CA LEU A 82 -28.90 -32.05 -3.40
C LEU A 82 -30.25 -32.26 -4.14
N CYS A 83 -30.36 -31.86 -5.40
CA CYS A 83 -31.52 -32.09 -6.27
C CYS A 83 -31.18 -33.12 -7.35
#